data_AF-A0A662DUQ6-F1
#
_entry.id   AF-A0A662DUQ6-F1
#
_cell.length_a   1.000
_cell.length_b   1.000
_cell.length_c   1.000
_cell.angle_alpha   90.00
_cell.angle_beta   90.00
_cell.angle_gamma   90.00
#
_symmetry.space_group_name_H-M   'P 1'
#
loop_
_entity.id
_entity.type
_entity.pdbx_description
1 polymer ?
#
loop_
_entity_poly.entity_id
_entity_poly.type
_entity_poly.pdbx_seq_one_letter_code
_entity_poly.pdbx_strand_id
1 'polypeptide(L)'
;MTSACIDGNEAAAKVAYSLSEVIAIYPITPASPMGELADAWASTDDANLWGSVPEVVELQSEAGAAGTLHGALQTGSMATTFTASQGLLLMLPNMFKIAGELTPAVIHVAARALATHALSIFGDHSDVMAARSTGFAMLCASSVQEAHDFAAVSHAATLRSRIPFLHFFDGFRTSHEINRIDLLSDDDLRSLVREEDIEAHKLRRLRPTAPVVRGTAQNPDVFFQAREAANQFHDAVPGIVEEVFGELAERTGRKYRLVDYEGAPDAERVIVVMGSGAGAAGEAVAKMVNEGEKVGLLTVRLFRPFPTGALLDALPETVRSIAVLDRTKEPGSVGEPLFQDVVTTLADSERNGVRVIGGRYGLGSKEFTPAMAKSVFDEAAKESPKRRFTVGIVDDVSDLSLEVGDFRVESRDRSAVFYALGSDGTVGANKASVKIVGSQPGLYSQGYFVYDSKKSGSMTVSHLRFGPDPIRSTYLVQEADFVACHQFGLLDRFDVLADIKPGGTFLLNAPYTAEDVWEHLPSNIQRRIVELDLRVFSVDA
;
A
#
# COMPACT_ATOMS: atom_id res chain seq x y z
N MET A 1 0.41 -14.81 -19.40
CA MET A 1 0.46 -14.38 -17.99
C MET A 1 -0.59 -15.15 -17.23
N THR A 2 -0.24 -15.63 -16.04
CA THR A 2 -1.14 -16.35 -15.15
C THR A 2 -1.76 -15.34 -14.19
N SER A 3 -3.09 -15.26 -14.10
CA SER A 3 -3.76 -14.37 -13.15
C SER A 3 -4.13 -15.11 -11.86
N ALA A 4 -4.11 -14.42 -10.71
CA ALA A 4 -4.54 -14.96 -9.43
C ALA A 4 -5.30 -13.93 -8.59
N CYS A 5 -6.22 -14.39 -7.75
CA CYS A 5 -6.93 -13.56 -6.78
C CYS A 5 -6.30 -13.71 -5.39
N ILE A 6 -5.41 -12.80 -5.06
CA ILE A 6 -4.59 -12.82 -3.84
C ILE A 6 -4.54 -11.43 -3.20
N ASP A 7 -4.05 -11.32 -1.97
CA ASP A 7 -3.85 -10.03 -1.33
C ASP A 7 -2.41 -9.50 -1.46
N GLY A 8 -2.19 -8.25 -1.03
CA GLY A 8 -0.88 -7.61 -1.14
C GLY A 8 0.23 -8.34 -0.36
N ASN A 9 -0.11 -8.98 0.76
CA ASN A 9 0.84 -9.78 1.52
C ASN A 9 1.26 -11.03 0.73
N GLU A 10 0.30 -11.82 0.23
CA GLU A 10 0.61 -13.01 -0.56
C GLU A 10 1.36 -12.64 -1.85
N ALA A 11 1.00 -11.53 -2.49
CA ALA A 11 1.66 -11.00 -3.68
C ALA A 11 3.14 -10.68 -3.43
N ALA A 12 3.47 -9.95 -2.36
CA ALA A 12 4.84 -9.62 -2.01
C ALA A 12 5.63 -10.85 -1.52
N ALA A 13 5.00 -11.71 -0.71
CA ALA A 13 5.63 -12.91 -0.15
C ALA A 13 6.02 -13.91 -1.24
N LYS A 14 5.18 -14.12 -2.27
CA LYS A 14 5.48 -15.01 -3.40
C LYS A 14 6.80 -14.64 -4.08
N VAL A 15 6.99 -13.35 -4.37
CA VAL A 15 8.23 -12.86 -5.00
C VAL A 15 9.40 -12.92 -4.03
N ALA A 16 9.20 -12.49 -2.78
CA ALA A 16 10.25 -12.50 -1.76
C ALA A 16 10.78 -13.92 -1.49
N TYR A 17 9.88 -14.91 -1.41
CA TYR A 17 10.22 -16.33 -1.24
C TYR A 17 11.01 -16.86 -2.44
N SER A 18 10.53 -16.58 -3.66
CA SER A 18 11.18 -17.02 -4.90
C SER A 18 12.61 -16.48 -5.04
N LEU A 19 12.88 -15.29 -4.51
CA LEU A 19 14.16 -14.58 -4.69
C LEU A 19 15.07 -14.59 -3.45
N SER A 20 14.76 -15.39 -2.43
CA SER A 20 15.56 -15.45 -1.19
C SER A 20 16.05 -16.86 -0.87
N GLU A 21 17.20 -16.93 -0.20
CA GLU A 21 17.78 -18.16 0.39
C GLU A 21 17.52 -18.20 1.91
N VAL A 22 17.42 -17.04 2.58
CA VAL A 22 17.15 -16.92 4.02
C VAL A 22 16.04 -15.89 4.28
N ILE A 23 15.09 -16.22 5.15
CA ILE A 23 13.97 -15.36 5.53
C ILE A 23 13.92 -15.28 7.06
N ALA A 24 14.46 -14.20 7.62
CA ALA A 24 14.45 -13.95 9.06
C ALA A 24 13.17 -13.23 9.45
N ILE A 25 12.34 -13.80 10.32
CA ILE A 25 10.99 -13.27 10.62
C ILE A 25 10.75 -13.06 12.11
N TYR A 26 9.78 -12.19 12.39
CA TYR A 26 9.09 -12.09 13.67
C TYR A 26 7.67 -11.56 13.42
N PRO A 27 6.63 -12.15 14.03
CA PRO A 27 5.25 -11.83 13.67
C PRO A 27 4.81 -10.46 14.19
N ILE A 28 4.35 -9.60 13.29
CA ILE A 28 3.69 -8.33 13.61
C ILE A 28 2.59 -8.01 12.59
N THR A 29 1.35 -7.81 13.05
CA THR A 29 0.23 -7.38 12.19
C THR A 29 0.54 -6.01 11.57
N PRO A 30 0.19 -5.73 10.29
CA PRO A 30 -0.42 -6.61 9.29
C PRO A 30 0.58 -7.38 8.41
N ALA A 31 1.87 -7.46 8.78
CA ALA A 31 2.90 -8.13 7.97
C ALA A 31 3.03 -9.65 8.24
N SER A 32 2.54 -10.15 9.38
CA SER A 32 2.63 -11.58 9.75
C SER A 32 2.25 -12.56 8.64
N PRO A 33 1.18 -12.34 7.85
CA PRO A 33 0.80 -13.27 6.78
C PRO A 33 1.92 -13.54 5.77
N MET A 34 2.82 -12.58 5.51
CA MET A 34 3.97 -12.82 4.61
C MET A 34 4.93 -13.87 5.17
N GLY A 35 5.24 -13.79 6.48
CA GLY A 35 6.10 -14.76 7.16
C GLY A 35 5.44 -16.13 7.31
N GLU A 36 4.14 -16.15 7.65
CA GLU A 36 3.34 -17.39 7.75
C GLU A 36 3.27 -18.14 6.41
N LEU A 37 3.08 -17.42 5.30
CA LEU A 37 3.07 -18.02 3.96
C LEU A 37 4.44 -18.57 3.57
N ALA A 38 5.51 -17.81 3.85
CA ALA A 38 6.88 -18.26 3.58
C ALA A 38 7.22 -19.54 4.39
N ASP A 39 6.87 -19.59 5.67
CA ASP A 39 7.05 -20.77 6.51
C ASP A 39 6.24 -21.97 5.99
N ALA A 40 4.98 -21.75 5.60
CA ALA A 40 4.13 -22.78 5.03
C ALA A 40 4.73 -23.38 3.75
N TRP A 41 5.20 -22.55 2.81
CA TRP A 41 5.84 -23.03 1.56
C TRP A 41 7.13 -23.81 1.85
N ALA A 42 7.98 -23.31 2.76
CA ALA A 42 9.21 -24.00 3.16
C ALA A 42 8.92 -25.36 3.81
N SER A 43 7.88 -25.45 4.65
CA SER A 43 7.46 -26.69 5.32
C SER A 43 6.97 -27.79 4.36
N THR A 44 6.61 -27.40 3.13
CA THR A 44 6.19 -28.31 2.05
C THR A 44 7.29 -28.58 1.02
N ASP A 45 8.54 -28.25 1.35
CA ASP A 45 9.71 -28.38 0.47
C ASP A 45 9.57 -27.62 -0.86
N ASP A 46 8.80 -26.52 -0.88
CA ASP A 46 8.67 -25.68 -2.08
C ASP A 46 9.98 -24.94 -2.34
N ALA A 47 10.53 -25.08 -3.54
CA ALA A 47 11.83 -24.52 -3.86
C ALA A 47 11.72 -23.06 -4.33
N ASN A 48 12.74 -22.25 -4.01
CA ASN A 48 12.90 -20.94 -4.62
C ASN A 48 13.29 -21.06 -6.11
N LEU A 49 13.50 -19.91 -6.75
CA LEU A 49 13.78 -19.83 -8.18
C LEU A 49 15.02 -20.62 -8.65
N TRP A 50 15.97 -20.88 -7.74
CA TRP A 50 17.23 -21.60 -7.97
C TRP A 50 17.22 -23.03 -7.43
N GLY A 51 16.07 -23.55 -7.00
CA GLY A 51 15.92 -24.95 -6.60
C GLY A 51 16.30 -25.25 -5.15
N SER A 52 16.57 -24.24 -4.33
CA SER A 52 16.80 -24.40 -2.88
C SER A 52 15.57 -24.00 -2.09
N VAL A 53 15.23 -24.75 -1.04
CA VAL A 53 14.17 -24.35 -0.10
C VAL A 53 14.72 -23.22 0.80
N PRO A 54 14.09 -22.03 0.84
CA PRO A 54 14.50 -20.95 1.74
C PRO A 54 14.49 -21.37 3.21
N GLU A 55 15.50 -20.95 3.96
CA GLU A 55 15.53 -21.14 5.41
C GLU A 55 14.72 -20.04 6.10
N VAL A 56 13.54 -20.41 6.62
CA VAL A 56 12.68 -19.50 7.38
C VAL A 56 12.99 -19.63 8.86
N VAL A 57 13.38 -18.53 9.50
CA VAL A 57 13.80 -18.53 10.91
C VAL A 57 13.00 -17.50 11.68
N GLU A 58 12.27 -17.93 12.71
CA GLU A 58 11.63 -17.04 13.68
C GLU A 58 12.61 -16.65 14.80
N LEU A 59 12.69 -15.35 15.08
CA LEU A 59 13.60 -14.80 16.10
C LEU A 59 12.83 -14.39 17.36
N GLN A 60 13.55 -13.89 18.38
CA GLN A 60 12.94 -13.41 19.62
C GLN A 60 12.30 -12.01 19.50
N SER A 61 12.64 -11.25 18.46
CA SER A 61 12.11 -9.92 18.12
C SER A 61 12.57 -9.49 16.73
N GLU A 62 11.98 -8.43 16.20
CA GLU A 62 12.40 -7.81 14.93
C GLU A 62 13.85 -7.28 14.99
N ALA A 63 14.34 -6.87 16.18
CA ALA A 63 15.76 -6.51 16.33
C ALA A 63 16.67 -7.71 16.09
N GLY A 64 16.26 -8.89 16.59
CA GLY A 64 16.93 -10.17 16.31
C GLY A 64 16.85 -10.53 14.83
N ALA A 65 15.67 -10.42 14.23
CA ALA A 65 15.46 -10.68 12.81
C ALA A 65 16.34 -9.77 11.92
N ALA A 66 16.47 -8.48 12.25
CA ALA A 66 17.33 -7.56 11.51
C ALA A 66 18.82 -7.89 11.67
N GLY A 67 19.26 -8.36 12.85
CA GLY A 67 20.63 -8.82 13.06
C GLY A 67 20.92 -10.12 12.31
N THR A 68 19.98 -11.07 12.29
CA THR A 68 20.08 -12.30 11.49
C THR A 68 20.10 -11.99 10.01
N LEU A 69 19.24 -11.07 9.53
CA LEU A 69 19.27 -10.57 8.15
C LEU A 69 20.65 -9.99 7.82
N HIS A 70 21.17 -9.06 8.65
CA HIS A 70 22.50 -8.49 8.43
C HIS A 70 23.57 -9.58 8.34
N GLY A 71 23.59 -10.53 9.27
CA GLY A 71 24.54 -11.65 9.29
C GLY A 71 24.45 -12.57 8.08
N ALA A 72 23.24 -12.96 7.67
CA ALA A 72 23.00 -13.79 6.49
C ALA A 72 23.50 -13.12 5.21
N LEU A 73 23.29 -11.81 5.08
CA LEU A 73 23.80 -11.08 3.93
C LEU A 73 25.33 -11.04 3.88
N GLN A 74 26.01 -11.02 5.05
CA GLN A 74 27.47 -11.09 5.10
C GLN A 74 28.04 -12.44 4.63
N THR A 75 27.26 -13.53 4.66
CA THR A 75 27.67 -14.84 4.12
C THR A 75 27.49 -14.94 2.61
N GLY A 76 26.93 -13.89 1.97
CA GLY A 76 26.62 -13.87 0.54
C GLY A 76 25.26 -14.50 0.20
N SER A 77 24.48 -14.88 1.21
CA SER A 77 23.10 -15.31 0.98
C SER A 77 22.25 -14.15 0.47
N MET A 78 21.28 -14.44 -0.39
CA MET A 78 20.16 -13.55 -0.67
C MET A 78 19.15 -13.69 0.45
N ALA A 79 18.85 -12.61 1.16
CA ALA A 79 18.02 -12.67 2.35
C ALA A 79 17.01 -11.52 2.42
N THR A 80 15.86 -11.80 3.03
CA THR A 80 14.76 -10.85 3.18
C THR A 80 14.12 -10.94 4.57
N THR A 81 13.23 -10.00 4.88
CA THR A 81 12.39 -10.01 6.07
C THR A 81 11.06 -9.29 5.81
N PHE A 82 10.11 -9.51 6.71
CA PHE A 82 8.78 -8.91 6.71
C PHE A 82 8.55 -8.20 8.03
N THR A 83 8.09 -6.95 8.00
CA THR A 83 7.82 -6.21 9.24
C THR A 83 6.82 -5.07 9.05
N ALA A 84 6.47 -4.37 10.14
CA ALA A 84 5.61 -3.20 10.16
C ALA A 84 5.79 -2.43 11.48
N SER A 85 5.42 -1.15 11.51
CA SER A 85 5.24 -0.35 12.73
C SER A 85 6.41 -0.46 13.72
N GLN A 86 6.13 -0.90 14.95
CA GLN A 86 7.11 -1.06 16.02
C GLN A 86 8.25 -2.00 15.63
N GLY A 87 7.95 -3.04 14.84
CA GLY A 87 8.94 -3.97 14.37
C GLY A 87 9.99 -3.31 13.50
N LEU A 88 9.56 -2.45 12.57
CA LEU A 88 10.48 -1.67 11.74
C LEU A 88 11.37 -0.74 12.58
N LEU A 89 10.83 -0.12 13.63
CA LEU A 89 11.63 0.72 14.54
C LEU A 89 12.76 -0.07 15.22
N LEU A 90 12.52 -1.33 15.58
CA LEU A 90 13.53 -2.21 16.16
C LEU A 90 14.60 -2.64 15.15
N MET A 91 14.31 -2.56 13.84
CA MET A 91 15.26 -2.86 12.78
C MET A 91 16.19 -1.68 12.43
N LEU A 92 15.81 -0.44 12.75
CA LEU A 92 16.54 0.78 12.34
C LEU A 92 18.06 0.73 12.60
N PRO A 93 18.57 0.27 13.76
CA PRO A 93 20.01 0.22 13.99
C PRO A 93 20.76 -0.67 12.98
N ASN A 94 20.18 -1.82 12.62
CA ASN A 94 20.76 -2.71 11.61
C ASN A 94 20.57 -2.17 10.19
N MET A 95 19.49 -1.43 9.91
CA MET A 95 19.31 -0.78 8.60
C MET A 95 20.47 0.18 8.29
N PHE A 96 20.91 1.01 9.24
CA PHE A 96 22.10 1.85 9.04
C PHE A 96 23.36 1.04 8.67
N LYS A 97 23.51 -0.16 9.26
CA LYS A 97 24.65 -1.05 8.98
C LYS A 97 24.55 -1.70 7.61
N ILE A 98 23.39 -2.26 7.26
CA ILE A 98 23.14 -2.91 5.96
C ILE A 98 23.36 -1.90 4.82
N ALA A 99 22.80 -0.69 4.94
CA ALA A 99 22.98 0.37 3.95
C ALA A 99 24.43 0.89 3.92
N GLY A 100 25.03 1.17 5.08
CA GLY A 100 26.41 1.65 5.18
C GLY A 100 27.45 0.67 4.65
N GLU A 101 27.13 -0.63 4.63
CA GLU A 101 27.98 -1.67 4.06
C GLU A 101 27.68 -1.97 2.58
N LEU A 102 26.75 -1.22 1.95
CA LEU A 102 26.36 -1.38 0.54
C LEU A 102 26.06 -2.84 0.21
N THR A 103 25.13 -3.40 0.99
CA THR A 103 24.74 -4.80 0.96
C THR A 103 23.31 -4.93 0.42
N PRO A 104 23.12 -5.61 -0.73
CA PRO A 104 21.80 -5.87 -1.28
C PRO A 104 20.88 -6.56 -0.27
N ALA A 105 19.66 -6.05 -0.10
CA ALA A 105 18.64 -6.61 0.77
C ALA A 105 17.28 -6.01 0.42
N VAL A 106 16.21 -6.74 0.67
CA VAL A 106 14.85 -6.18 0.63
C VAL A 106 14.17 -6.41 1.97
N ILE A 107 13.58 -5.36 2.53
CA ILE A 107 12.66 -5.43 3.67
C ILE A 107 11.27 -5.09 3.13
N HIS A 108 10.33 -6.04 3.17
CA HIS A 108 8.96 -5.78 2.75
C HIS A 108 8.12 -5.34 3.95
N VAL A 109 7.46 -4.18 3.82
CA VAL A 109 6.73 -3.53 4.92
C VAL A 109 5.27 -3.30 4.56
N ALA A 110 4.38 -3.91 5.34
CA ALA A 110 2.97 -3.54 5.33
C ALA A 110 2.79 -2.31 6.25
N ALA A 111 3.00 -1.12 5.69
CA ALA A 111 3.18 0.15 6.40
C ALA A 111 2.02 0.41 7.38
N ARG A 112 2.37 0.65 8.64
CA ARG A 112 1.44 0.69 9.79
C ARG A 112 1.78 1.81 10.74
N ALA A 113 0.71 2.41 11.29
CA ALA A 113 0.76 3.39 12.36
C ALA A 113 1.69 3.01 13.52
N LEU A 114 2.54 3.96 13.92
CA LEU A 114 3.29 3.89 15.17
C LEU A 114 2.37 4.16 16.36
N ALA A 115 2.59 3.41 17.44
CA ALA A 115 1.97 3.66 18.72
C ALA A 115 2.48 4.99 19.29
N THR A 116 1.57 5.95 19.42
CA THR A 116 1.86 7.29 19.97
C THR A 116 1.03 7.53 21.22
N HIS A 117 -0.09 8.24 21.11
CA HIS A 117 -1.07 8.36 22.19
C HIS A 117 -1.87 7.07 22.41
N ALA A 118 -1.94 6.22 21.38
CA ALA A 118 -2.57 4.90 21.39
C ALA A 118 -1.89 3.98 20.38
N LEU A 119 -2.05 2.67 20.56
CA LEU A 119 -1.69 1.66 19.56
C LEU A 119 -2.71 1.68 18.42
N SER A 120 -2.23 1.59 17.19
CA SER A 120 -3.06 1.25 16.03
C SER A 120 -2.42 0.10 15.27
N ILE A 121 -3.22 -0.89 14.89
CA ILE A 121 -2.76 -1.96 13.98
C ILE A 121 -2.85 -1.54 12.50
N PHE A 122 -3.51 -0.43 12.23
CA PHE A 122 -3.95 -0.03 10.91
C PHE A 122 -2.91 0.80 10.16
N GLY A 123 -3.09 0.89 8.84
CA GLY A 123 -2.10 1.38 7.90
C GLY A 123 -1.97 2.90 7.82
N ASP A 124 -0.73 3.38 7.96
CA ASP A 124 -0.25 4.69 7.55
C ASP A 124 1.28 4.62 7.36
N HIS A 125 1.93 5.71 6.98
CA HIS A 125 3.36 5.73 6.64
C HIS A 125 4.28 6.14 7.80
N SER A 126 3.77 6.25 9.03
CA SER A 126 4.59 6.76 10.15
C SER A 126 5.82 5.90 10.45
N ASP A 127 5.76 4.60 10.20
CA ASP A 127 6.87 3.66 10.38
C ASP A 127 7.93 3.80 9.29
N VAL A 128 7.54 3.73 8.02
CA VAL A 128 8.46 3.87 6.88
C VAL A 128 9.09 5.27 6.85
N MET A 129 8.36 6.31 7.26
CA MET A 129 8.90 7.67 7.38
C MET A 129 9.93 7.80 8.51
N ALA A 130 9.84 6.99 9.57
CA ALA A 130 10.87 6.92 10.60
C ALA A 130 12.18 6.27 10.10
N ALA A 131 12.10 5.44 9.05
CA ALA A 131 13.25 4.78 8.44
C ALA A 131 13.94 5.59 7.32
N ARG A 132 13.40 6.74 6.91
CA ARG A 132 13.84 7.48 5.71
C ARG A 132 15.29 7.97 5.73
N SER A 133 15.93 8.03 6.89
CA SER A 133 17.32 8.47 7.07
C SER A 133 18.34 7.34 7.10
N THR A 134 17.90 6.08 7.09
CA THR A 134 18.76 4.90 7.24
C THR A 134 19.72 4.66 6.08
N GLY A 135 19.43 5.24 4.91
CA GLY A 135 20.13 4.96 3.65
C GLY A 135 19.52 3.80 2.86
N PHE A 136 18.32 3.32 3.22
CA PHE A 136 17.57 2.42 2.36
C PHE A 136 16.93 3.21 1.21
N ALA A 137 16.92 2.62 0.02
CA ALA A 137 16.00 3.03 -1.03
C ALA A 137 14.57 2.69 -0.59
N MET A 138 13.58 3.48 -0.96
CA MET A 138 12.19 3.29 -0.53
C MET A 138 11.28 3.27 -1.75
N LEU A 139 10.69 2.11 -2.04
CA LEU A 139 9.81 1.89 -3.20
C LEU A 139 8.39 1.57 -2.71
N CYS A 140 7.43 2.42 -3.08
CA CYS A 140 6.06 2.37 -2.61
C CYS A 140 5.12 1.80 -3.68
N ALA A 141 4.40 0.74 -3.33
CA ALA A 141 3.31 0.19 -4.12
C ALA A 141 1.94 0.74 -3.64
N SER A 142 1.11 1.13 -4.61
CA SER A 142 -0.24 1.69 -4.40
C SER A 142 -1.37 0.69 -4.64
N SER A 143 -1.07 -0.54 -5.07
CA SER A 143 -2.05 -1.60 -5.32
C SER A 143 -1.46 -2.99 -5.07
N VAL A 144 -2.31 -4.02 -5.06
CA VAL A 144 -1.88 -5.43 -4.94
C VAL A 144 -0.99 -5.85 -6.11
N GLN A 145 -1.33 -5.40 -7.33
CA GLN A 145 -0.51 -5.66 -8.52
C GLN A 145 0.88 -5.01 -8.38
N GLU A 146 0.92 -3.76 -7.94
CA GLU A 146 2.20 -3.07 -7.71
C GLU A 146 2.98 -3.71 -6.55
N ALA A 147 2.32 -4.22 -5.50
CA ALA A 147 3.02 -4.93 -4.41
C ALA A 147 3.73 -6.20 -4.90
N HIS A 148 3.18 -6.87 -5.91
CA HIS A 148 3.82 -7.97 -6.60
C HIS A 148 5.01 -7.49 -7.45
N ASP A 149 4.74 -6.55 -8.35
CA ASP A 149 5.73 -6.09 -9.33
C ASP A 149 6.90 -5.37 -8.68
N PHE A 150 6.64 -4.52 -7.69
CA PHE A 150 7.67 -3.72 -7.01
C PHE A 150 8.47 -4.55 -6.00
N ALA A 151 7.94 -5.69 -5.54
CA ALA A 151 8.77 -6.68 -4.86
C ALA A 151 9.87 -7.18 -5.80
N ALA A 152 9.53 -7.55 -7.04
CA ALA A 152 10.52 -8.06 -8.01
C ALA A 152 11.51 -6.96 -8.40
N VAL A 153 11.01 -5.74 -8.65
CA VAL A 153 11.85 -4.57 -8.96
C VAL A 153 12.83 -4.29 -7.82
N SER A 154 12.38 -4.34 -6.56
CA SER A 154 13.24 -4.08 -5.41
C SER A 154 14.37 -5.10 -5.29
N HIS A 155 14.07 -6.39 -5.52
CA HIS A 155 15.06 -7.47 -5.49
C HIS A 155 16.09 -7.36 -6.64
N ALA A 156 15.64 -7.01 -7.84
CA ALA A 156 16.56 -6.77 -8.97
C ALA A 156 17.41 -5.51 -8.75
N ALA A 157 16.78 -4.39 -8.40
CA ALA A 157 17.45 -3.10 -8.24
C ALA A 157 18.43 -3.10 -7.05
N THR A 158 18.13 -3.80 -5.96
CA THR A 158 19.05 -3.88 -4.80
C THR A 158 20.35 -4.61 -5.14
N LEU A 159 20.29 -5.66 -5.98
CA LEU A 159 21.48 -6.40 -6.40
C LEU A 159 22.37 -5.55 -7.33
N ARG A 160 21.77 -4.84 -8.29
CA ARG A 160 22.46 -3.94 -9.23
C ARG A 160 23.07 -2.72 -8.55
N SER A 161 22.31 -2.04 -7.69
CA SER A 161 22.73 -0.80 -7.03
C SER A 161 23.59 -1.02 -5.78
N ARG A 162 23.49 -2.20 -5.16
CA ARG A 162 24.00 -2.51 -3.82
C ARG A 162 23.36 -1.72 -2.68
N ILE A 163 22.37 -0.88 -2.98
CA ILE A 163 21.59 -0.17 -1.98
C ILE A 163 20.45 -1.09 -1.53
N PRO A 164 20.25 -1.31 -0.22
CA PRO A 164 19.13 -2.11 0.26
C PRO A 164 17.80 -1.35 0.08
N PHE A 165 16.72 -2.10 -0.18
CA PHE A 165 15.39 -1.55 -0.48
C PHE A 165 14.41 -1.82 0.66
N LEU A 166 13.64 -0.79 0.99
CA LEU A 166 12.42 -0.86 1.77
C LEU A 166 11.26 -0.84 0.77
N HIS A 167 10.74 -2.01 0.45
CA HIS A 167 9.55 -2.15 -0.40
C HIS A 167 8.32 -2.08 0.50
N PHE A 168 7.45 -1.10 0.30
CA PHE A 168 6.30 -0.93 1.19
C PHE A 168 4.99 -0.66 0.48
N PHE A 169 3.92 -1.06 1.13
CA PHE A 169 2.54 -0.88 0.71
C PHE A 169 1.64 -0.73 1.92
N ASP A 170 0.46 -0.14 1.74
CA ASP A 170 -0.36 0.29 2.87
C ASP A 170 -0.94 -0.89 3.65
N GLY A 171 -0.68 -0.91 4.96
CA GLY A 171 -1.21 -1.89 5.91
C GLY A 171 -2.73 -1.92 5.91
N PHE A 172 -3.30 -3.12 5.92
CA PHE A 172 -4.69 -3.44 5.58
C PHE A 172 -5.14 -3.02 4.18
N ARG A 173 -5.07 -1.73 3.84
CA ARG A 173 -5.68 -1.16 2.62
C ARG A 173 -5.14 -1.77 1.32
N THR A 174 -3.88 -2.19 1.31
CA THR A 174 -3.27 -2.97 0.21
C THR A 174 -2.89 -4.37 0.67
N SER A 175 -2.25 -4.51 1.85
CA SER A 175 -1.78 -5.82 2.33
C SER A 175 -2.88 -6.88 2.52
N HIS A 176 -4.13 -6.47 2.79
CA HIS A 176 -5.27 -7.37 3.03
C HIS A 176 -6.41 -7.18 2.03
N GLU A 177 -6.25 -6.27 1.06
CA GLU A 177 -7.17 -6.18 -0.07
C GLU A 177 -6.89 -7.36 -0.99
N ILE A 178 -7.89 -8.21 -1.24
CA ILE A 178 -7.81 -9.25 -2.26
C ILE A 178 -8.13 -8.60 -3.59
N ASN A 179 -7.25 -8.78 -4.57
CA ASN A 179 -7.47 -8.30 -5.93
C ASN A 179 -7.07 -9.37 -6.95
N ARG A 180 -7.64 -9.31 -8.15
CA ARG A 180 -7.18 -10.14 -9.27
C ARG A 180 -5.96 -9.46 -9.89
N ILE A 181 -4.81 -10.13 -9.83
CA ILE A 181 -3.55 -9.64 -10.38
C ILE A 181 -2.95 -10.59 -11.41
N ASP A 182 -2.11 -10.07 -12.28
CA ASP A 182 -1.27 -10.84 -13.20
C ASP A 182 0.08 -11.14 -12.54
N LEU A 183 0.34 -12.44 -12.34
CA LEU A 183 1.57 -12.92 -11.73
C LEU A 183 2.72 -12.91 -12.75
N LEU A 184 3.92 -12.62 -12.24
CA LEU A 184 5.17 -12.86 -12.94
C LEU A 184 5.45 -14.36 -12.93
N SER A 185 5.87 -14.89 -14.06
CA SER A 185 6.40 -16.25 -14.14
C SER A 185 7.84 -16.31 -13.61
N ASP A 186 8.33 -17.52 -13.32
CA ASP A 186 9.73 -17.75 -13.02
C ASP A 186 10.67 -17.20 -14.08
N ASP A 187 10.29 -17.28 -15.37
CA ASP A 187 11.08 -16.74 -16.48
C ASP A 187 11.13 -15.20 -16.43
N ASP A 188 10.04 -14.55 -16.03
CA ASP A 188 10.02 -13.09 -15.83
C ASP A 188 10.95 -12.71 -14.67
N LEU A 189 10.87 -13.42 -13.53
CA LEU A 189 11.74 -13.18 -12.38
C LEU A 189 13.23 -13.42 -12.70
N ARG A 190 13.57 -14.50 -13.41
CA ARG A 190 14.96 -14.77 -13.85
C ARG A 190 15.48 -13.70 -14.80
N SER A 191 14.61 -13.12 -15.62
CA SER A 191 15.04 -12.06 -16.54
C SER A 191 15.36 -10.74 -15.83
N LEU A 192 14.65 -10.42 -14.74
CA LEU A 192 14.89 -9.23 -13.94
C LEU A 192 16.11 -9.40 -13.03
N VAL A 193 16.28 -10.57 -12.41
CA VAL A 193 17.39 -10.86 -11.49
C VAL A 193 18.53 -11.55 -12.22
N ARG A 194 19.51 -10.75 -12.68
CA ARG A 194 20.63 -11.23 -13.51
C ARG A 194 21.60 -12.08 -12.68
N GLU A 195 22.07 -13.19 -13.25
CA GLU A 195 23.03 -14.08 -12.58
C GLU A 195 24.33 -13.36 -12.20
N GLU A 196 24.81 -12.44 -13.05
CA GLU A 196 26.00 -11.64 -12.79
C GLU A 196 25.87 -10.76 -11.54
N ASP A 197 24.68 -10.23 -11.24
CA ASP A 197 24.43 -9.40 -10.07
C ASP A 197 24.47 -10.24 -8.79
N ILE A 198 23.93 -11.47 -8.85
CA ILE A 198 23.99 -12.45 -7.76
C ILE A 198 25.44 -12.88 -7.51
N GLU A 199 26.18 -13.21 -8.56
CA GLU A 199 27.60 -13.57 -8.47
C GLU A 199 28.41 -12.43 -7.85
N ALA A 200 28.18 -11.18 -8.28
CA ALA A 200 28.83 -10.01 -7.71
C ALA A 200 28.55 -9.87 -6.21
N HIS A 201 27.31 -10.10 -5.76
CA HIS A 201 26.96 -10.15 -4.33
C HIS A 201 27.71 -11.26 -3.60
N LYS A 202 27.66 -12.48 -4.11
CA LYS A 202 28.32 -13.65 -3.51
C LYS A 202 29.83 -13.48 -3.44
N LEU A 203 30.47 -12.81 -4.40
CA LEU A 203 31.91 -12.54 -4.41
C LEU A 203 32.36 -11.62 -3.26
N ARG A 204 31.46 -10.78 -2.74
CA ARG A 204 31.71 -9.86 -1.61
C ARG A 204 31.48 -10.50 -0.24
N ARG A 205 31.09 -11.77 -0.14
CA ARG A 205 30.84 -12.42 1.16
C ARG A 205 32.09 -12.51 2.04
N LEU A 206 31.88 -12.57 3.35
CA LEU A 206 32.89 -12.99 4.32
C LEU A 206 33.23 -14.46 4.08
N ARG A 207 34.51 -14.76 3.83
CA ARG A 207 35.00 -16.14 3.70
C ARG A 207 36.43 -16.27 4.21
N PRO A 208 36.79 -17.35 4.93
CA PRO A 208 38.15 -17.54 5.43
C PRO A 208 39.22 -17.60 4.35
N THR A 209 38.87 -17.99 3.12
CA THR A 209 39.79 -18.10 1.98
C THR A 209 40.14 -16.76 1.32
N ALA A 210 39.38 -15.70 1.63
CA ALA A 210 39.65 -14.33 1.18
C ALA A 210 39.08 -13.36 2.24
N PRO A 211 39.73 -13.27 3.42
CA PRO A 211 39.16 -12.55 4.55
C PRO A 211 39.18 -11.05 4.33
N VAL A 212 38.12 -10.38 4.80
CA VAL A 212 38.01 -8.92 4.86
C VAL A 212 37.50 -8.52 6.23
N VAL A 213 37.81 -7.29 6.67
CA VAL A 213 37.28 -6.72 7.91
C VAL A 213 36.20 -5.69 7.57
N ARG A 214 35.08 -5.74 8.27
CA ARG A 214 33.95 -4.81 8.14
C ARG A 214 33.51 -4.30 9.51
N GLY A 215 32.84 -3.15 9.54
CA GLY A 215 32.34 -2.58 10.79
C GLY A 215 33.43 -2.12 11.76
N THR A 216 34.55 -1.60 11.24
CA THR A 216 35.62 -1.01 12.04
C THR A 216 35.15 0.21 12.83
N ALA A 217 35.83 0.52 13.93
CA ALA A 217 35.74 1.84 14.56
C ALA A 217 36.66 2.83 13.82
N GLN A 218 36.13 3.99 13.43
CA GLN A 218 36.87 5.02 12.70
C GLN A 218 36.88 6.34 13.49
N ASN A 219 38.01 7.03 13.44
CA ASN A 219 38.18 8.34 14.07
C ASN A 219 37.71 9.47 13.13
N PRO A 220 37.63 10.72 13.62
CA PRO A 220 37.19 11.87 12.80
C PRO A 220 38.05 12.18 11.57
N ASP A 221 39.28 11.63 11.51
CA ASP A 221 40.23 11.82 10.41
C ASP A 221 39.80 11.14 9.11
N VAL A 222 39.00 10.08 9.17
CA VAL A 222 38.56 9.31 7.98
C VAL A 222 37.06 9.02 7.90
N PHE A 223 36.32 9.12 9.02
CA PHE A 223 34.91 8.72 9.05
C PHE A 223 34.04 9.49 8.05
N PHE A 224 34.23 10.81 7.95
CA PHE A 224 33.41 11.63 7.05
C PHE A 224 33.66 11.25 5.58
N GLN A 225 34.92 11.11 5.18
CA GLN A 225 35.30 10.70 3.82
C GLN A 225 34.76 9.32 3.47
N ALA A 226 34.83 8.37 4.40
CA ALA A 226 34.27 7.03 4.21
C ALA A 226 32.74 7.04 4.09
N ARG A 227 32.05 7.96 4.79
CA ARG A 227 30.59 8.10 4.72
C ARG A 227 30.14 8.63 3.36
N GLU A 228 30.85 9.61 2.81
CA GLU A 228 30.56 10.21 1.49
C GLU A 228 30.96 9.30 0.30
N ALA A 229 31.81 8.29 0.52
CA ALA A 229 32.24 7.37 -0.53
C ALA A 229 31.08 6.55 -1.15
N ALA A 230 29.93 6.48 -0.48
CA ALA A 230 28.74 5.79 -0.92
C ALA A 230 27.85 6.61 -1.89
N ASN A 231 28.10 7.90 -2.08
CA ASN A 231 27.20 8.81 -2.82
C ASN A 231 26.86 8.30 -4.23
N GLN A 232 27.88 7.91 -5.00
CA GLN A 232 27.72 7.37 -6.35
C GLN A 232 26.78 6.14 -6.45
N PHE A 233 26.66 5.34 -5.37
CA PHE A 233 25.75 4.20 -5.36
C PHE A 233 24.31 4.67 -5.18
N HIS A 234 24.07 5.68 -4.34
CA HIS A 234 22.76 6.29 -4.17
C HIS A 234 22.33 7.06 -5.43
N ASP A 235 23.23 7.84 -6.02
CA ASP A 235 22.95 8.64 -7.22
C ASP A 235 22.54 7.77 -8.42
N ALA A 236 23.01 6.52 -8.48
CA ALA A 236 22.65 5.56 -9.52
C ALA A 236 21.29 4.89 -9.32
N VAL A 237 20.72 4.88 -8.10
CA VAL A 237 19.47 4.15 -7.80
C VAL A 237 18.31 4.57 -8.70
N PRO A 238 17.99 5.87 -8.89
CA PRO A 238 16.87 6.27 -9.75
C PRO A 238 16.95 5.68 -11.16
N GLY A 239 18.11 5.78 -11.82
CA GLY A 239 18.30 5.25 -13.17
C GLY A 239 18.22 3.72 -13.23
N ILE A 240 18.75 3.02 -12.22
CA ILE A 240 18.64 1.56 -12.11
C ILE A 240 17.18 1.13 -11.94
N VAL A 241 16.39 1.84 -11.13
CA VAL A 241 14.96 1.54 -10.95
C VAL A 241 14.19 1.77 -12.25
N GLU A 242 14.49 2.83 -13.00
CA GLU A 242 13.89 3.07 -14.33
C GLU A 242 14.26 1.98 -15.34
N GLU A 243 15.50 1.52 -15.35
CA GLU A 243 15.95 0.40 -16.18
C GLU A 243 15.15 -0.87 -15.88
N VAL A 244 15.03 -1.23 -14.60
CA VAL A 244 14.28 -2.42 -14.16
C VAL A 244 12.77 -2.27 -14.45
N PHE A 245 12.20 -1.07 -14.31
CA PHE A 245 10.83 -0.80 -14.76
C PHE A 245 10.66 -0.98 -16.27
N GLY A 246 11.65 -0.56 -17.07
CA GLY A 246 11.68 -0.79 -18.51
C GLY A 246 11.67 -2.27 -18.87
N GLU A 247 12.54 -3.06 -18.25
CA GLU A 247 12.59 -4.51 -18.44
C GLU A 247 11.28 -5.18 -18.04
N LEU A 248 10.73 -4.83 -16.86
CA LEU A 248 9.43 -5.33 -16.42
C LEU A 248 8.33 -5.01 -17.45
N ALA A 249 8.33 -3.80 -18.01
CA ALA A 249 7.37 -3.39 -19.03
C ALA A 249 7.50 -4.18 -20.35
N GLU A 250 8.71 -4.57 -20.75
CA GLU A 250 8.93 -5.43 -21.92
C GLU A 250 8.32 -6.83 -21.73
N ARG A 251 8.39 -7.35 -20.51
CA ARG A 251 7.87 -8.67 -20.13
C ARG A 251 6.35 -8.66 -19.96
N THR A 252 5.82 -7.59 -19.38
CA THR A 252 4.47 -7.56 -18.83
C THR A 252 3.52 -6.58 -19.51
N GLY A 253 4.06 -5.62 -20.27
CA GLY A 253 3.32 -4.47 -20.78
C GLY A 253 2.98 -3.40 -19.73
N ARG A 254 3.21 -3.66 -18.44
CA ARG A 254 2.91 -2.74 -17.34
C ARG A 254 4.05 -1.73 -17.20
N LYS A 255 3.74 -0.45 -17.39
CA LYS A 255 4.72 0.64 -17.39
C LYS A 255 4.63 1.41 -16.09
N TYR A 256 5.78 1.64 -15.48
CA TYR A 256 5.93 2.43 -14.27
C TYR A 256 7.01 3.48 -14.46
N ARG A 257 6.91 4.58 -13.73
CA ARG A 257 7.96 5.60 -13.60
C ARG A 257 8.27 5.83 -12.14
N LEU A 258 9.37 6.53 -11.86
CA LEU A 258 9.69 6.94 -10.48
C LEU A 258 8.59 7.83 -9.89
N VAL A 259 7.99 8.67 -10.74
CA VAL A 259 6.80 9.47 -10.48
C VAL A 259 5.86 9.34 -11.67
N ASP A 260 4.66 8.81 -11.45
CA ASP A 260 3.63 8.69 -12.47
C ASP A 260 2.70 9.91 -12.47
N TYR A 261 2.39 10.44 -13.65
CA TYR A 261 1.39 11.49 -13.84
C TYR A 261 0.12 10.94 -14.50
N GLU A 262 -1.04 11.29 -13.95
CA GLU A 262 -2.35 11.10 -14.58
C GLU A 262 -3.22 12.35 -14.44
N GLY A 263 -3.96 12.72 -15.49
CA GLY A 263 -4.84 13.89 -15.50
C GLY A 263 -4.78 14.70 -16.78
N ALA A 264 -5.27 15.94 -16.72
CA ALA A 264 -5.28 16.85 -17.86
C ALA A 264 -3.84 17.22 -18.29
N PRO A 265 -3.47 17.17 -19.58
CA PRO A 265 -2.15 17.62 -20.03
C PRO A 265 -1.86 19.10 -19.70
N ASP A 266 -2.90 19.92 -19.58
CA ASP A 266 -2.85 21.34 -19.23
C ASP A 266 -3.35 21.60 -17.79
N ALA A 267 -3.15 20.65 -16.88
CA ALA A 267 -3.57 20.78 -15.48
C ALA A 267 -2.99 22.05 -14.82
N GLU A 268 -3.83 22.72 -14.04
CA GLU A 268 -3.47 23.93 -13.27
C GLU A 268 -3.31 23.60 -11.77
N ARG A 269 -3.94 22.52 -11.32
CA ARG A 269 -3.93 22.02 -9.94
C ARG A 269 -3.53 20.56 -9.92
N VAL A 270 -2.56 20.19 -9.07
CA VAL A 270 -2.07 18.80 -8.96
C VAL A 270 -2.05 18.33 -7.51
N ILE A 271 -2.47 17.09 -7.28
CA ILE A 271 -2.20 16.38 -6.02
C ILE A 271 -0.91 15.58 -6.16
N VAL A 272 -0.05 15.57 -5.14
CA VAL A 272 1.08 14.64 -5.03
C VAL A 272 0.81 13.69 -3.88
N VAL A 273 0.87 12.38 -4.14
CA VAL A 273 0.56 11.34 -3.15
C VAL A 273 1.47 10.13 -3.30
N MET A 274 1.46 9.26 -2.30
CA MET A 274 2.17 7.98 -2.29
C MET A 274 1.27 6.89 -1.71
N GLY A 275 1.45 5.64 -2.13
CA GLY A 275 0.67 4.51 -1.64
C GLY A 275 -0.77 4.51 -2.14
N SER A 276 -1.66 3.79 -1.45
CA SER A 276 -3.00 3.45 -1.94
C SER A 276 -3.92 4.67 -2.08
N GLY A 277 -3.55 5.83 -1.53
CA GLY A 277 -4.29 7.08 -1.75
C GLY A 277 -4.44 7.44 -3.24
N ALA A 278 -3.49 6.98 -4.07
CA ALA A 278 -3.51 7.16 -5.51
C ALA A 278 -4.73 6.51 -6.21
N GLY A 279 -5.30 5.44 -5.65
CA GLY A 279 -6.49 4.80 -6.22
C GLY A 279 -7.70 5.74 -6.22
N ALA A 280 -8.09 6.19 -5.01
CA ALA A 280 -9.21 7.12 -4.82
C ALA A 280 -8.97 8.51 -5.48
N ALA A 281 -7.74 9.02 -5.40
CA ALA A 281 -7.42 10.31 -6.03
C ALA A 281 -7.46 10.22 -7.57
N GLY A 282 -7.00 9.12 -8.15
CA GLY A 282 -7.03 8.89 -9.59
C GLY A 282 -8.44 8.80 -10.14
N GLU A 283 -9.34 8.10 -9.45
CA GLU A 283 -10.76 8.03 -9.80
C GLU A 283 -11.44 9.41 -9.73
N ALA A 284 -11.10 10.22 -8.72
CA ALA A 284 -11.58 11.60 -8.62
C ALA A 284 -11.07 12.46 -9.80
N VAL A 285 -9.77 12.40 -10.10
CA VAL A 285 -9.16 13.11 -11.23
C VAL A 285 -9.81 12.72 -12.54
N ALA A 286 -10.01 11.42 -12.79
CA ALA A 286 -10.64 10.93 -14.02
C ALA A 286 -12.04 11.55 -14.22
N LYS A 287 -12.87 11.56 -13.17
CA LYS A 287 -14.20 12.19 -13.23
C LYS A 287 -14.11 13.71 -13.45
N MET A 288 -13.29 14.41 -12.68
CA MET A 288 -13.16 15.86 -12.76
C MET A 288 -12.62 16.31 -14.14
N VAL A 289 -11.69 15.57 -14.73
CA VAL A 289 -11.18 15.83 -16.09
C VAL A 289 -12.27 15.61 -17.14
N ASN A 290 -13.08 14.55 -17.01
CA ASN A 290 -14.23 14.33 -17.89
C ASN A 290 -15.28 15.45 -17.79
N GLU A 291 -15.37 16.11 -16.63
CA GLU A 291 -16.22 17.29 -16.39
C GLU A 291 -15.56 18.61 -16.83
N GLY A 292 -14.35 18.56 -17.39
CA GLY A 292 -13.61 19.70 -17.95
C GLY A 292 -12.70 20.43 -16.96
N GLU A 293 -12.48 19.89 -15.76
CA GLU A 293 -11.54 20.46 -14.81
C GLU A 293 -10.09 20.16 -15.16
N LYS A 294 -9.22 21.16 -14.98
CA LYS A 294 -7.77 21.08 -15.23
C LYS A 294 -7.03 20.59 -14.00
N VAL A 295 -7.21 19.33 -13.67
CA VAL A 295 -6.59 18.67 -12.50
C VAL A 295 -5.70 17.51 -12.91
N GLY A 296 -4.72 17.20 -12.06
CA GLY A 296 -3.85 16.04 -12.22
C GLY A 296 -3.37 15.44 -10.90
N LEU A 297 -2.77 14.27 -10.99
CA LEU A 297 -2.22 13.49 -9.89
C LEU A 297 -0.80 13.07 -10.23
N LEU A 298 0.12 13.31 -9.30
CA LEU A 298 1.45 12.72 -9.28
C LEU A 298 1.49 11.63 -8.19
N THR A 299 1.82 10.40 -8.60
CA THR A 299 2.02 9.28 -7.68
C THR A 299 3.50 8.97 -7.57
N VAL A 300 4.08 9.19 -6.39
CA VAL A 300 5.50 8.92 -6.13
C VAL A 300 5.68 7.44 -5.84
N ARG A 301 6.48 6.76 -6.68
CA ARG A 301 6.81 5.33 -6.55
C ARG A 301 8.13 5.16 -5.80
N LEU A 302 9.19 5.79 -6.29
CA LEU A 302 10.47 5.84 -5.59
C LEU A 302 10.50 7.06 -4.67
N PHE A 303 10.43 6.85 -3.36
CA PHE A 303 10.50 7.94 -2.39
C PHE A 303 11.95 8.26 -1.98
N ARG A 304 12.81 7.24 -1.92
CA ARG A 304 14.25 7.41 -1.62
C ARG A 304 15.11 6.57 -2.55
N PRO A 305 16.22 7.10 -3.08
CA PRO A 305 16.54 8.53 -3.20
C PRO A 305 15.41 9.32 -3.86
N PHE A 306 15.16 10.56 -3.42
CA PHE A 306 14.00 11.33 -3.89
C PHE A 306 14.21 11.73 -5.36
N PRO A 307 13.28 11.41 -6.27
CA PRO A 307 13.50 11.54 -7.70
C PRO A 307 13.15 12.95 -8.20
N THR A 308 13.92 13.95 -7.78
CA THR A 308 13.71 15.38 -8.07
C THR A 308 13.50 15.66 -9.56
N GLY A 309 14.37 15.10 -10.42
CA GLY A 309 14.27 15.26 -11.87
C GLY A 309 12.97 14.67 -12.43
N ALA A 310 12.67 13.41 -12.11
CA ALA A 310 11.46 12.74 -12.58
C ALA A 310 10.17 13.41 -12.08
N LEU A 311 10.18 13.99 -10.87
CA LEU A 311 9.06 14.78 -10.36
C LEU A 311 8.82 16.04 -11.20
N LEU A 312 9.89 16.78 -11.53
CA LEU A 312 9.79 17.98 -12.36
C LEU A 312 9.36 17.65 -13.79
N ASP A 313 9.89 16.56 -14.37
CA ASP A 313 9.54 16.09 -15.71
C ASP A 313 8.08 15.65 -15.82
N ALA A 314 7.55 15.03 -14.75
CA ALA A 314 6.17 14.60 -14.69
C ALA A 314 5.17 15.76 -14.42
N LEU A 315 5.64 16.91 -13.93
CA LEU A 315 4.79 18.04 -13.53
C LEU A 315 4.50 18.98 -14.71
N PRO A 316 3.24 19.09 -15.20
CA PRO A 316 2.92 19.97 -16.33
C PRO A 316 3.32 21.42 -16.08
N GLU A 317 3.80 22.13 -17.12
CA GLU A 317 4.24 23.53 -17.00
C GLU A 317 3.13 24.50 -16.58
N THR A 318 1.88 24.15 -16.89
CA THR A 318 0.68 24.93 -16.58
C THR A 318 0.31 24.93 -15.09
N VAL A 319 0.90 24.05 -14.28
CA VAL A 319 0.56 23.91 -12.87
C VAL A 319 0.89 25.19 -12.09
N ARG A 320 -0.10 25.67 -11.33
CA ARG A 320 0.01 26.84 -10.44
C ARG A 320 -0.21 26.49 -8.97
N SER A 321 -0.86 25.37 -8.68
CA SER A 321 -1.19 24.94 -7.31
C SER A 321 -0.91 23.45 -7.14
N ILE A 322 -0.21 23.09 -6.06
CA ILE A 322 0.08 21.70 -5.70
C ILE A 322 -0.41 21.46 -4.28
N ALA A 323 -1.13 20.36 -4.09
CA ALA A 323 -1.47 19.84 -2.76
C ALA A 323 -0.73 18.52 -2.53
N VAL A 324 0.18 18.50 -1.55
CA VAL A 324 0.94 17.30 -1.21
C VAL A 324 0.25 16.59 -0.05
N LEU A 325 -0.02 15.30 -0.21
CA LEU A 325 -0.73 14.48 0.77
C LEU A 325 0.23 13.48 1.43
N ASP A 326 0.45 13.68 2.72
CA ASP A 326 1.26 12.80 3.55
C ASP A 326 0.37 11.89 4.40
N ARG A 327 0.65 10.58 4.35
CA ARG A 327 -0.02 9.58 5.18
C ARG A 327 0.69 9.40 6.52
N THR A 328 1.13 10.48 7.14
CA THR A 328 1.82 10.47 8.44
C THR A 328 1.57 11.78 9.19
N LYS A 329 2.05 11.89 10.43
CA LYS A 329 2.11 13.14 11.18
C LYS A 329 3.44 13.21 11.92
N GLU A 330 4.18 14.30 11.71
CA GLU A 330 5.38 14.63 12.49
C GLU A 330 5.07 15.83 13.41
N PRO A 331 4.69 15.62 14.68
CA PRO A 331 4.33 16.71 15.59
C PRO A 331 5.45 17.73 15.75
N GLY A 332 5.14 19.01 15.56
CA GLY A 332 6.11 20.11 15.68
C GLY A 332 7.00 20.34 14.45
N SER A 333 6.91 19.49 13.43
CA SER A 333 7.58 19.72 12.15
C SER A 333 6.98 20.93 11.41
N VAL A 334 7.78 21.52 10.51
CA VAL A 334 7.31 22.58 9.60
C VAL A 334 6.36 22.05 8.51
N GLY A 335 6.31 20.73 8.31
CA GLY A 335 5.48 20.01 7.36
C GLY A 335 5.88 18.53 7.32
N GLU A 336 5.03 17.69 6.77
CA GLU A 336 5.31 16.25 6.66
C GLU A 336 6.37 15.92 5.58
N PRO A 337 6.97 14.70 5.58
CA PRO A 337 8.15 14.40 4.77
C PRO A 337 8.00 14.60 3.27
N LEU A 338 6.92 14.09 2.65
CA LEU A 338 6.72 14.23 1.21
C LEU A 338 6.48 15.70 0.84
N PHE A 339 5.68 16.41 1.64
CA PHE A 339 5.49 17.85 1.51
C PHE A 339 6.83 18.60 1.52
N GLN A 340 7.73 18.30 2.46
CA GLN A 340 9.03 18.95 2.54
C GLN A 340 9.90 18.67 1.31
N ASP A 341 9.94 17.42 0.84
CA ASP A 341 10.74 17.06 -0.34
C ASP A 341 10.24 17.75 -1.63
N VAL A 342 8.92 17.87 -1.79
CA VAL A 342 8.31 18.60 -2.93
C VAL A 342 8.62 20.09 -2.84
N VAL A 343 8.53 20.69 -1.66
CA VAL A 343 8.88 22.12 -1.47
C VAL A 343 10.34 22.37 -1.80
N THR A 344 11.27 21.54 -1.29
CA THR A 344 12.69 21.65 -1.59
C THR A 344 12.96 21.47 -3.08
N THR A 345 12.34 20.46 -3.71
CA THR A 345 12.46 20.22 -5.15
C THR A 345 12.06 21.44 -5.99
N LEU A 346 10.94 22.08 -5.66
CA LEU A 346 10.48 23.25 -6.38
C LEU A 346 11.36 24.47 -6.12
N ALA A 347 11.83 24.65 -4.88
CA ALA A 347 12.71 25.74 -4.49
C ALA A 347 14.08 25.68 -5.19
N ASP A 348 14.60 24.47 -5.44
CA ASP A 348 15.85 24.24 -6.16
C ASP A 348 15.68 24.24 -7.70
N SER A 349 14.44 24.36 -8.18
CA SER A 349 14.11 24.34 -9.61
C SER A 349 13.83 25.75 -10.18
N GLU A 350 13.75 25.86 -11.50
CA GLU A 350 13.32 27.10 -12.17
C GLU A 350 11.78 27.32 -12.13
N ARG A 351 11.02 26.39 -11.54
CA ARG A 351 9.55 26.43 -11.45
C ARG A 351 9.07 27.44 -10.40
N ASN A 352 9.04 28.71 -10.81
CA ASN A 352 8.60 29.82 -9.96
C ASN A 352 7.06 29.98 -9.93
N GLY A 353 6.54 30.52 -8.82
CA GLY A 353 5.14 30.91 -8.70
C GLY A 353 4.14 29.76 -8.53
N VAL A 354 4.61 28.55 -8.23
CA VAL A 354 3.76 27.41 -7.87
C VAL A 354 3.46 27.46 -6.38
N ARG A 355 2.19 27.53 -6.02
CA ARG A 355 1.74 27.48 -4.62
C ARG A 355 1.67 26.04 -4.14
N VAL A 356 2.28 25.73 -3.00
CA VAL A 356 2.27 24.38 -2.41
C VAL A 356 1.55 24.40 -1.06
N ILE A 357 0.56 23.53 -0.87
CA ILE A 357 -0.11 23.26 0.40
C ILE A 357 0.13 21.81 0.83
N GLY A 358 0.11 21.55 2.15
CA GLY A 358 0.39 20.24 2.73
C GLY A 358 -0.81 19.70 3.49
N GLY A 359 -1.22 18.47 3.19
CA GLY A 359 -2.36 17.81 3.79
C GLY A 359 -1.97 16.49 4.44
N ARG A 360 -2.64 16.16 5.54
CA ARG A 360 -2.57 14.80 6.11
C ARG A 360 -3.86 14.04 5.87
N TYR A 361 -3.73 12.76 5.57
CA TYR A 361 -4.86 11.88 5.34
C TYR A 361 -4.57 10.45 5.84
N GLY A 362 -5.60 9.65 6.02
CA GLY A 362 -5.45 8.19 6.08
C GLY A 362 -4.67 7.61 7.27
N LEU A 363 -4.40 8.39 8.31
CA LEU A 363 -3.73 7.93 9.54
C LEU A 363 -4.52 6.79 10.18
N GLY A 364 -3.84 5.69 10.55
CA GLY A 364 -4.47 4.49 11.11
C GLY A 364 -5.62 3.91 10.28
N SER A 365 -5.44 3.80 8.96
CA SER A 365 -6.48 3.41 7.98
C SER A 365 -7.77 4.22 8.05
N LYS A 366 -7.71 5.50 8.45
CA LYS A 366 -8.83 6.41 8.19
C LYS A 366 -9.16 6.37 6.69
N GLU A 367 -10.45 6.35 6.36
CA GLU A 367 -10.87 6.33 4.96
C GLU A 367 -10.33 7.52 4.17
N PHE A 368 -10.05 7.28 2.89
CA PHE A 368 -9.72 8.30 1.91
C PHE A 368 -10.45 8.00 0.60
N THR A 369 -11.47 8.79 0.32
CA THR A 369 -12.43 8.56 -0.76
C THR A 369 -12.24 9.59 -1.89
N PRO A 370 -12.83 9.37 -3.07
CA PRO A 370 -12.81 10.37 -4.13
C PRO A 370 -13.38 11.74 -3.70
N ALA A 371 -14.38 11.76 -2.81
CA ALA A 371 -14.92 12.99 -2.24
C ALA A 371 -13.87 13.79 -1.45
N MET A 372 -13.04 13.08 -0.69
CA MET A 372 -11.94 13.67 0.07
C MET A 372 -10.86 14.22 -0.87
N ALA A 373 -10.51 13.47 -1.92
CA ALA A 373 -9.58 13.95 -2.95
C ALA A 373 -10.11 15.22 -3.66
N LYS A 374 -11.40 15.25 -4.01
CA LYS A 374 -12.03 16.47 -4.55
C LYS A 374 -11.94 17.64 -3.58
N SER A 375 -12.20 17.40 -2.29
CA SER A 375 -12.12 18.47 -1.27
C SER A 375 -10.72 19.08 -1.17
N VAL A 376 -9.67 18.28 -1.43
CA VAL A 376 -8.29 18.77 -1.55
C VAL A 376 -8.10 19.67 -2.79
N PHE A 377 -8.65 19.29 -3.94
CA PHE A 377 -8.63 20.15 -5.13
C PHE A 377 -9.42 21.44 -4.96
N ASP A 378 -10.57 21.37 -4.28
CA ASP A 378 -11.40 22.53 -3.96
C ASP A 378 -10.65 23.49 -3.03
N GLU A 379 -9.95 22.95 -2.02
CA GLU A 379 -9.06 23.75 -1.17
C GLU A 379 -7.94 24.40 -2.01
N ALA A 380 -7.26 23.64 -2.86
CA ALA A 380 -6.17 24.13 -3.70
C ALA A 380 -6.60 25.21 -4.72
N ALA A 381 -7.90 25.29 -5.04
CA ALA A 381 -8.49 26.28 -5.92
C ALA A 381 -8.82 27.60 -5.21
N LYS A 382 -8.87 27.64 -3.88
CA LYS A 382 -9.18 28.87 -3.13
C LYS A 382 -8.13 29.95 -3.37
N GLU A 383 -8.57 31.20 -3.27
CA GLU A 383 -7.66 32.35 -3.32
C GLU A 383 -6.67 32.32 -2.15
N SER A 384 -7.16 31.98 -0.95
CA SER A 384 -6.37 31.81 0.27
C SER A 384 -6.59 30.42 0.89
N PRO A 385 -5.90 29.38 0.39
CA PRO A 385 -6.05 28.03 0.92
C PRO A 385 -5.40 27.87 2.31
N LYS A 386 -5.91 26.95 3.11
CA LYS A 386 -5.27 26.41 4.32
C LYS A 386 -3.92 25.82 3.90
N ARG A 387 -2.82 26.43 4.38
CA ARG A 387 -1.45 25.98 4.07
C ARG A 387 -1.17 24.57 4.59
N ARG A 388 -1.80 24.23 5.71
CA ARG A 388 -1.77 22.91 6.35
C ARG A 388 -3.21 22.50 6.62
N PHE A 389 -3.55 21.27 6.29
CA PHE A 389 -4.90 20.76 6.52
C PHE A 389 -4.89 19.27 6.87
N THR A 390 -6.06 18.78 7.28
CA THR A 390 -6.38 17.36 7.42
C THR A 390 -7.61 17.04 6.59
N VAL A 391 -7.75 15.81 6.11
CA VAL A 391 -8.96 15.36 5.40
C VAL A 391 -9.39 13.99 5.92
N GLY A 392 -10.71 13.79 6.07
CA GLY A 392 -11.31 12.57 6.63
C GLY A 392 -11.57 12.60 8.15
N ILE A 393 -11.45 13.76 8.78
CA ILE A 393 -11.85 14.01 10.18
C ILE A 393 -12.59 15.33 10.28
N VAL A 394 -13.30 15.54 11.39
CA VAL A 394 -13.75 16.87 11.83
C VAL A 394 -12.80 17.31 12.94
N ASP A 395 -12.08 18.40 12.70
CA ASP A 395 -11.16 19.01 13.66
C ASP A 395 -11.72 20.36 14.12
N ASP A 396 -12.56 20.32 15.14
CA ASP A 396 -13.19 21.48 15.78
C ASP A 396 -12.29 22.15 16.84
N VAL A 397 -11.03 21.71 16.96
CA VAL A 397 -10.06 22.25 17.92
C VAL A 397 -9.03 23.14 17.23
N SER A 398 -8.33 22.62 16.21
CA SER A 398 -7.34 23.40 15.44
C SER A 398 -7.85 23.91 14.10
N ASP A 399 -9.08 23.57 13.72
CA ASP A 399 -9.70 23.98 12.45
C ASP A 399 -8.79 23.70 11.25
N LEU A 400 -8.17 22.51 11.21
CA LEU A 400 -7.36 22.08 10.07
C LEU A 400 -8.14 21.20 9.10
N SER A 401 -9.27 20.63 9.51
CA SER A 401 -10.04 19.72 8.66
C SER A 401 -10.68 20.44 7.48
N LEU A 402 -10.63 19.81 6.30
CA LEU A 402 -11.43 20.21 5.15
C LEU A 402 -12.85 19.67 5.27
N GLU A 403 -13.83 20.48 4.85
CA GLU A 403 -15.20 20.01 4.66
C GLU A 403 -15.24 19.05 3.47
N VAL A 404 -15.93 17.93 3.64
CA VAL A 404 -16.07 16.90 2.60
C VAL A 404 -17.49 16.93 2.05
N GLY A 405 -17.59 17.21 0.75
CA GLY A 405 -18.86 17.22 0.02
C GLY A 405 -19.40 15.82 -0.32
N ASP A 406 -20.46 15.79 -1.11
CA ASP A 406 -21.19 14.58 -1.55
C ASP A 406 -20.66 13.97 -2.85
N PHE A 407 -19.49 14.40 -3.32
CA PHE A 407 -18.93 13.95 -4.60
C PHE A 407 -18.76 12.42 -4.66
N ARG A 408 -19.31 11.80 -5.70
CA ARG A 408 -19.21 10.36 -5.99
C ARG A 408 -18.60 10.12 -7.36
N VAL A 409 -17.90 9.00 -7.50
CA VAL A 409 -17.44 8.49 -8.80
C VAL A 409 -18.32 7.32 -9.18
N GLU A 410 -18.86 7.38 -10.40
CA GLU A 410 -19.67 6.29 -10.96
C GLU A 410 -18.76 5.12 -11.33
N SER A 411 -19.17 3.90 -10.98
CA SER A 411 -18.48 2.68 -11.38
C SER A 411 -19.42 1.75 -12.14
N ARG A 412 -18.86 1.06 -13.15
CA ARG A 412 -19.53 -0.04 -13.86
C ARG A 412 -19.51 -1.35 -13.06
N ASP A 413 -18.77 -1.36 -11.95
CA ASP A 413 -18.65 -2.52 -11.08
C ASP A 413 -19.97 -2.82 -10.38
N ARG A 414 -20.22 -4.11 -10.16
CA ARG A 414 -21.18 -4.57 -9.18
C ARG A 414 -20.54 -4.56 -7.82
N SER A 415 -21.15 -3.84 -6.88
CA SER A 415 -20.68 -3.72 -5.50
C SER A 415 -21.60 -4.47 -4.54
N ALA A 416 -20.99 -5.14 -3.56
CA ALA A 416 -21.71 -5.88 -2.54
C ALA A 416 -21.13 -5.62 -1.14
N VAL A 417 -22.02 -5.48 -0.15
CA VAL A 417 -21.66 -5.28 1.26
C VAL A 417 -22.31 -6.37 2.11
N PHE A 418 -21.53 -7.01 2.99
CA PHE A 418 -22.01 -8.08 3.85
C PHE A 418 -21.75 -7.74 5.31
N TYR A 419 -22.82 -7.64 6.10
CA TYR A 419 -22.78 -7.44 7.55
C TYR A 419 -22.96 -8.77 8.26
N ALA A 420 -22.04 -9.07 9.17
CA ALA A 420 -21.92 -10.37 9.82
C ALA A 420 -21.34 -10.26 11.23
N LEU A 421 -21.34 -11.36 11.98
CA LEU A 421 -20.65 -11.46 13.27
C LEU A 421 -19.30 -12.17 13.11
N GLY A 422 -18.33 -11.79 13.92
CA GLY A 422 -17.03 -12.44 13.95
C GLY A 422 -17.16 -13.93 14.26
N SER A 423 -16.54 -14.77 13.41
CA SER A 423 -16.56 -16.23 13.46
C SER A 423 -17.81 -16.94 12.91
N ASP A 424 -18.72 -16.25 12.20
CA ASP A 424 -19.89 -16.87 11.56
C ASP A 424 -19.60 -17.48 10.16
N GLY A 425 -18.37 -17.37 9.67
CA GLY A 425 -17.94 -17.88 8.37
C GLY A 425 -18.10 -16.92 7.18
N THR A 426 -18.76 -15.77 7.35
CA THR A 426 -19.06 -14.82 6.26
C THR A 426 -17.82 -14.31 5.55
N VAL A 427 -16.81 -13.90 6.30
CA VAL A 427 -15.54 -13.41 5.72
C VAL A 427 -14.87 -14.49 4.88
N GLY A 428 -14.85 -15.74 5.37
CA GLY A 428 -14.29 -16.87 4.64
C GLY A 428 -15.05 -17.16 3.35
N ALA A 429 -16.38 -17.17 3.42
CA ALA A 429 -17.24 -17.33 2.26
C ALA A 429 -17.01 -16.21 1.24
N ASN A 430 -16.92 -14.95 1.67
CA ASN A 430 -16.67 -13.82 0.78
C ASN A 430 -15.27 -13.84 0.16
N LYS A 431 -14.23 -14.25 0.89
CA LYS A 431 -12.90 -14.49 0.30
C LYS A 431 -12.96 -15.56 -0.79
N ALA A 432 -13.70 -16.65 -0.56
CA ALA A 432 -13.90 -17.68 -1.57
C ALA A 432 -14.70 -17.15 -2.78
N SER A 433 -15.77 -16.39 -2.55
CA SER A 433 -16.56 -15.75 -3.62
C SER A 433 -15.72 -14.83 -4.50
N VAL A 434 -14.88 -13.98 -3.90
CA VAL A 434 -13.95 -13.12 -4.64
C VAL A 434 -13.03 -13.94 -5.54
N LYS A 435 -12.46 -15.03 -5.01
CA LYS A 435 -11.59 -15.94 -5.79
C LYS A 435 -12.35 -16.68 -6.90
N ILE A 436 -13.55 -17.18 -6.63
CA ILE A 436 -14.39 -17.89 -7.60
C ILE A 436 -14.79 -16.95 -8.75
N VAL A 437 -15.28 -15.76 -8.45
CA VAL A 437 -15.68 -14.80 -9.49
C VAL A 437 -14.47 -14.28 -10.26
N GLY A 438 -13.39 -13.92 -9.57
CA GLY A 438 -12.17 -13.43 -10.23
C GLY A 438 -11.41 -14.49 -11.05
N SER A 439 -11.69 -15.79 -10.84
CA SER A 439 -11.17 -16.85 -11.71
C SER A 439 -11.80 -16.87 -13.10
N GLN A 440 -12.96 -16.24 -13.29
CA GLN A 440 -13.65 -16.18 -14.58
C GLN A 440 -12.93 -15.22 -15.54
N PRO A 441 -12.71 -15.57 -16.81
CA PRO A 441 -12.06 -14.68 -17.78
C PRO A 441 -12.80 -13.34 -17.95
N GLY A 442 -12.05 -12.24 -18.00
CA GLY A 442 -12.60 -10.90 -18.28
C GLY A 442 -13.30 -10.21 -17.11
N LEU A 443 -13.21 -10.74 -15.88
CA LEU A 443 -13.74 -10.10 -14.68
C LEU A 443 -12.63 -9.80 -13.66
N TYR A 444 -12.56 -8.56 -13.22
CA TYR A 444 -11.78 -8.15 -12.06
C TYR A 444 -12.63 -8.29 -10.81
N SER A 445 -11.96 -8.64 -9.71
CA SER A 445 -12.60 -8.86 -8.42
C SER A 445 -11.76 -8.20 -7.33
N GLN A 446 -12.43 -7.48 -6.44
CA GLN A 446 -11.82 -6.86 -5.27
C GLN A 446 -12.59 -7.29 -4.02
N GLY A 447 -11.87 -7.56 -2.93
CA GLY A 447 -12.44 -7.82 -1.61
C GLY A 447 -11.66 -7.12 -0.51
N TYR A 448 -12.37 -6.36 0.32
CA TYR A 448 -11.81 -5.74 1.52
C TYR A 448 -12.68 -6.07 2.74
N PHE A 449 -12.04 -6.39 3.85
CA PHE A 449 -12.73 -6.92 5.04
C PHE A 449 -12.41 -6.06 6.25
N VAL A 450 -13.44 -5.46 6.82
CA VAL A 450 -13.36 -4.65 8.03
C VAL A 450 -13.58 -5.55 9.23
N TYR A 451 -12.57 -5.62 10.08
CA TYR A 451 -12.59 -6.35 11.35
C TYR A 451 -12.62 -5.36 12.52
N ASP A 452 -13.25 -5.77 13.62
CA ASP A 452 -13.05 -5.12 14.92
C ASP A 452 -11.77 -5.67 15.56
N SER A 453 -11.15 -4.86 16.41
CA SER A 453 -10.08 -5.25 17.34
C SER A 453 -10.48 -6.41 18.28
N LYS A 454 -11.78 -6.58 18.54
CA LYS A 454 -12.30 -7.72 19.33
C LYS A 454 -12.22 -9.01 18.52
N LYS A 455 -11.55 -10.02 19.08
CA LYS A 455 -11.30 -11.32 18.43
C LYS A 455 -12.55 -12.14 18.08
N SER A 456 -13.67 -11.95 18.77
CA SER A 456 -14.93 -12.66 18.49
C SER A 456 -16.17 -11.85 18.88
N GLY A 457 -17.31 -12.13 18.23
CA GLY A 457 -18.62 -11.56 18.56
C GLY A 457 -18.82 -10.08 18.18
N SER A 458 -17.83 -9.46 17.55
CA SER A 458 -17.92 -8.12 16.96
C SER A 458 -18.46 -8.17 15.53
N MET A 459 -19.01 -7.05 15.05
CA MET A 459 -19.47 -6.95 13.67
C MET A 459 -18.27 -7.01 12.71
N THR A 460 -18.43 -7.73 11.61
CA THR A 460 -17.54 -7.69 10.46
C THR A 460 -18.30 -7.15 9.26
N VAL A 461 -17.61 -6.37 8.42
CA VAL A 461 -18.19 -5.85 7.18
C VAL A 461 -17.29 -6.20 6.02
N SER A 462 -17.82 -6.93 5.04
CA SER A 462 -17.09 -7.27 3.81
C SER A 462 -17.55 -6.35 2.69
N HIS A 463 -16.61 -5.75 1.97
CA HIS A 463 -16.85 -4.90 0.81
C HIS A 463 -16.27 -5.57 -0.42
N LEU A 464 -17.13 -5.94 -1.36
CA LEU A 464 -16.75 -6.62 -2.58
C LEU A 464 -17.08 -5.75 -3.79
N ARG A 465 -16.22 -5.79 -4.81
CA ARG A 465 -16.49 -5.19 -6.13
C ARG A 465 -16.12 -6.18 -7.22
N PHE A 466 -16.92 -6.21 -8.28
CA PHE A 466 -16.73 -7.08 -9.44
C PHE A 466 -17.01 -6.29 -10.72
N GLY A 467 -16.10 -6.30 -11.68
CA GLY A 467 -16.26 -5.47 -12.86
C GLY A 467 -15.46 -5.94 -14.07
N PRO A 468 -15.75 -5.37 -15.25
CA PRO A 468 -15.01 -5.66 -16.47
C PRO A 468 -13.65 -4.94 -16.54
N ASP A 469 -13.45 -3.91 -15.70
CA ASP A 469 -12.24 -3.07 -15.69
C ASP A 469 -11.41 -3.30 -14.41
N PRO A 470 -10.10 -3.00 -14.43
CA PRO A 470 -9.29 -3.01 -13.22
C PRO A 470 -9.87 -2.10 -12.13
N ILE A 471 -10.06 -2.66 -10.94
CA ILE A 471 -10.70 -1.96 -9.82
C ILE A 471 -9.63 -1.21 -9.01
N ARG A 472 -9.67 0.13 -9.07
CA ARG A 472 -8.74 1.04 -8.36
C ARG A 472 -9.33 1.60 -7.06
N SER A 473 -10.54 1.20 -6.70
CA SER A 473 -11.31 1.77 -5.59
C SER A 473 -10.78 1.30 -4.22
N THR A 474 -9.66 1.88 -3.78
CA THR A 474 -8.98 1.58 -2.52
C THR A 474 -9.65 2.24 -1.30
N TYR A 475 -10.98 2.18 -1.25
CA TYR A 475 -11.85 2.74 -0.22
C TYR A 475 -13.10 1.84 -0.05
N LEU A 476 -13.85 2.01 1.03
CA LEU A 476 -15.06 1.21 1.28
C LEU A 476 -16.13 1.43 0.21
N VAL A 477 -17.01 0.46 0.00
CA VAL A 477 -18.18 0.64 -0.88
C VAL A 477 -19.11 1.66 -0.24
N GLN A 478 -19.49 2.69 -1.00
CA GLN A 478 -20.39 3.78 -0.57
C GLN A 478 -21.76 3.71 -1.26
N GLU A 479 -21.84 2.94 -2.35
CA GLU A 479 -23.06 2.69 -3.12
C GLU A 479 -23.06 1.22 -3.56
N ALA A 480 -23.79 0.39 -2.81
CA ALA A 480 -23.88 -1.06 -2.96
C ALA A 480 -25.08 -1.44 -3.84
N ASP A 481 -24.84 -2.28 -4.85
CA ASP A 481 -25.93 -2.92 -5.62
C ASP A 481 -26.62 -4.03 -4.81
N PHE A 482 -25.86 -4.66 -3.91
CA PHE A 482 -26.29 -5.77 -3.06
C PHE A 482 -25.83 -5.56 -1.62
N VAL A 483 -26.73 -5.71 -0.66
CA VAL A 483 -26.40 -5.77 0.77
C VAL A 483 -26.93 -7.06 1.35
N ALA A 484 -26.11 -7.76 2.13
CA ALA A 484 -26.55 -8.88 2.95
C ALA A 484 -26.34 -8.61 4.44
N CYS A 485 -27.33 -8.95 5.25
CA CYS A 485 -27.24 -8.96 6.70
C CYS A 485 -27.43 -10.40 7.19
N HIS A 486 -26.34 -11.04 7.64
CA HIS A 486 -26.34 -12.45 8.03
C HIS A 486 -26.81 -12.69 9.48
N GLN A 487 -27.09 -11.62 10.23
CA GLN A 487 -27.48 -11.67 11.63
C GLN A 487 -28.58 -10.65 11.90
N PHE A 488 -29.82 -11.12 12.08
CA PHE A 488 -31.01 -10.26 12.22
C PHE A 488 -30.85 -9.18 13.31
N GLY A 489 -30.25 -9.51 14.45
CA GLY A 489 -30.06 -8.57 15.56
C GLY A 489 -29.10 -7.40 15.28
N LEU A 490 -28.40 -7.38 14.13
CA LEU A 490 -27.62 -6.23 13.71
C LEU A 490 -28.50 -5.05 13.27
N LEU A 491 -29.73 -5.32 12.81
CA LEU A 491 -30.68 -4.29 12.33
C LEU A 491 -31.06 -3.27 13.41
N ASP A 492 -31.04 -3.68 14.68
CA ASP A 492 -31.37 -2.81 15.82
C ASP A 492 -30.21 -1.89 16.21
N ARG A 493 -29.00 -2.21 15.80
CA ARG A 493 -27.76 -1.60 16.31
C ARG A 493 -27.00 -0.81 15.25
N PHE A 494 -27.14 -1.19 13.99
CA PHE A 494 -26.37 -0.64 12.89
C PHE A 494 -27.27 -0.28 11.72
N ASP A 495 -26.93 0.80 11.04
CA ASP A 495 -27.56 1.16 9.77
C ASP A 495 -26.95 0.31 8.65
N VAL A 496 -27.44 -0.92 8.51
CA VAL A 496 -26.94 -1.86 7.49
C VAL A 496 -27.34 -1.45 6.07
N LEU A 497 -28.28 -0.51 5.91
CA LEU A 497 -28.77 -0.03 4.62
C LEU A 497 -28.21 1.37 4.28
N ALA A 498 -27.19 1.84 5.01
CA ALA A 498 -26.62 3.16 4.80
C ALA A 498 -26.09 3.36 3.36
N ASP A 499 -25.40 2.34 2.86
CA ASP A 499 -24.68 2.41 1.58
C ASP A 499 -25.44 1.74 0.41
N ILE A 500 -26.68 1.26 0.58
CA ILE A 500 -27.41 0.58 -0.52
C ILE A 500 -27.99 1.58 -1.53
N LYS A 501 -27.86 1.28 -2.83
CA LYS A 501 -28.47 2.07 -3.90
C LYS A 501 -30.01 1.93 -3.91
N PRO A 502 -30.74 2.97 -4.37
CA PRO A 502 -32.15 2.81 -4.75
C PRO A 502 -32.33 1.63 -5.75
N GLY A 503 -33.35 0.80 -5.56
CA GLY A 503 -33.58 -0.43 -6.34
C GLY A 503 -32.61 -1.59 -6.05
N GLY A 504 -31.70 -1.41 -5.08
CA GLY A 504 -30.72 -2.41 -4.67
C GLY A 504 -31.36 -3.67 -4.09
N THR A 505 -30.57 -4.75 -4.04
CA THR A 505 -31.01 -6.02 -3.45
C THR A 505 -30.56 -6.13 -2.00
N PHE A 506 -31.50 -6.39 -1.09
CA PHE A 506 -31.23 -6.63 0.32
C PHE A 506 -31.54 -8.08 0.67
N LEU A 507 -30.52 -8.84 1.06
CA LEU A 507 -30.65 -10.21 1.57
C LEU A 507 -30.54 -10.21 3.10
N LEU A 508 -31.54 -10.78 3.77
CA LEU A 508 -31.60 -10.84 5.22
C LEU A 508 -31.67 -12.30 5.69
N ASN A 509 -30.77 -12.67 6.59
CA ASN A 509 -30.96 -13.86 7.42
C ASN A 509 -31.89 -13.51 8.59
N ALA A 510 -33.08 -14.09 8.62
CA ALA A 510 -34.11 -13.83 9.62
C ALA A 510 -34.78 -15.12 10.09
N PRO A 511 -35.03 -15.29 11.41
CA PRO A 511 -35.72 -16.45 11.97
C PRO A 511 -37.25 -16.32 11.82
N TYR A 512 -37.71 -15.74 10.71
CA TYR A 512 -39.12 -15.44 10.44
C TYR A 512 -39.49 -15.86 9.03
N THR A 513 -40.75 -16.22 8.83
CA THR A 513 -41.27 -16.55 7.50
C THR A 513 -41.26 -15.32 6.59
N ALA A 514 -41.34 -15.52 5.28
CA ALA A 514 -41.44 -14.42 4.32
C ALA A 514 -42.70 -13.54 4.54
N GLU A 515 -43.76 -14.09 5.13
CA GLU A 515 -45.00 -13.37 5.43
C GLU A 515 -44.84 -12.52 6.70
N ASP A 516 -44.13 -13.02 7.71
CA ASP A 516 -44.02 -12.38 9.03
C ASP A 516 -42.80 -11.46 9.18
N VAL A 517 -41.76 -11.64 8.36
CA VAL A 517 -40.48 -10.92 8.55
C VAL A 517 -40.65 -9.42 8.55
N TRP A 518 -41.58 -8.89 7.73
CA TRP A 518 -41.85 -7.46 7.63
C TRP A 518 -42.21 -6.85 8.98
N GLU A 519 -43.10 -7.52 9.74
CA GLU A 519 -43.60 -7.01 11.03
C GLU A 519 -42.50 -6.96 12.11
N HIS A 520 -41.44 -7.75 11.95
CA HIS A 520 -40.32 -7.83 12.87
C HIS A 520 -39.18 -6.86 12.52
N LEU A 521 -39.18 -6.26 11.33
CA LEU A 521 -38.16 -5.29 10.94
C LEU A 521 -38.28 -4.00 11.77
N PRO A 522 -37.16 -3.44 12.24
CA PRO A 522 -37.17 -2.11 12.85
C PRO A 522 -37.77 -1.05 11.93
N SER A 523 -38.54 -0.13 12.49
CA SER A 523 -39.29 0.88 11.71
C SER A 523 -38.41 1.75 10.79
N ASN A 524 -37.16 2.01 11.18
CA ASN A 524 -36.18 2.71 10.35
C ASN A 524 -35.78 1.86 9.11
N ILE A 525 -35.63 0.55 9.27
CA ILE A 525 -35.30 -0.37 8.18
C ILE A 525 -36.50 -0.50 7.22
N GLN A 526 -37.71 -0.70 7.73
CA GLN A 526 -38.94 -0.71 6.91
C GLN A 526 -39.06 0.56 6.07
N ARG A 527 -38.88 1.73 6.71
CA ARG A 527 -38.93 3.02 6.02
C ARG A 527 -37.89 3.10 4.92
N ARG A 528 -36.65 2.70 5.21
CA ARG A 528 -35.55 2.74 4.24
C ARG A 528 -35.79 1.82 3.04
N ILE A 529 -36.35 0.63 3.28
CA ILE A 529 -36.74 -0.32 2.22
C ILE A 529 -37.76 0.32 1.26
N VAL A 530 -38.78 0.99 1.79
CA VAL A 530 -39.81 1.64 0.97
C VAL A 530 -39.25 2.87 0.25
N GLU A 531 -38.52 3.73 0.96
CA GLU A 531 -37.95 4.97 0.39
C GLU A 531 -36.99 4.69 -0.77
N LEU A 532 -36.22 3.60 -0.68
CA LEU A 532 -35.25 3.21 -1.70
C LEU A 532 -35.80 2.20 -2.70
N ASP A 533 -37.06 1.78 -2.59
CA ASP A 533 -37.68 0.75 -3.45
C ASP A 533 -36.83 -0.53 -3.55
N LEU A 534 -36.42 -1.08 -2.40
CA LEU A 534 -35.47 -2.19 -2.35
C LEU A 534 -36.12 -3.53 -2.71
N ARG A 535 -35.34 -4.40 -3.36
CA ARG A 535 -35.70 -5.81 -3.59
C ARG A 535 -35.23 -6.65 -2.40
N VAL A 536 -36.15 -6.99 -1.51
CA VAL A 536 -35.85 -7.70 -0.26
C VAL A 536 -36.03 -9.21 -0.41
N PHE A 537 -35.03 -9.97 0.02
CA PHE A 537 -35.05 -11.42 0.15
C PHE A 537 -34.79 -11.79 1.60
N SER A 538 -35.57 -12.72 2.14
CA SER A 538 -35.39 -13.25 3.50
C SER A 538 -35.15 -14.75 3.45
N VAL A 539 -34.25 -15.24 4.29
CA VAL A 539 -33.94 -16.67 4.48
C VAL A 539 -33.74 -16.97 5.96
N ASP A 540 -34.22 -18.11 6.43
CA ASP A 540 -33.91 -18.65 7.77
C ASP A 540 -32.80 -19.69 7.58
N ALA A 541 -31.54 -19.25 7.74
CA ALA A 541 -30.32 -19.97 7.32
C ALA A 541 -29.55 -20.65 8.45
#